data_AF-A0A7C0V8X7-F1
#
_entry.id   AF-A0A7C0V8X7-F1
#
_cell.length_a   1.000
_cell.length_b   1.000
_cell.length_c   1.000
_cell.angle_alpha   90.00
_cell.angle_beta   90.00
_cell.angle_gamma   90.00
#
_symmetry.space_group_name_H-M   'P 1'
#
loop_
_entity.id
_entity.type
_entity.pdbx_description
1 polymer ?
#
loop_
_entity_poly.entity_id
_entity_poly.type
_entity_poly.pdbx_seq_one_letter_code
_entity_poly.pdbx_strand_id
1 'polypeptide(L)'
;WCGGRVHLEAMRFSPAVDDYRLTLFCDRLKLAELLDQIGGLSAEGGGTVSGRIPLHYRRGRLAFNDGFLFSSPGEGGKIRLAGLERFTAAIDPQTLEATQLALASEALKDYEYQWVKVGIDSKNEMLALRLQFDGKPSGPLPFVYRQELGRFVRMEDSHPGSRFQGIGLDINLRLPLNRILEYGDLMKRLESARPAQPDQEETTAWEAE
;
A
#
# COMPACT_ATOMS: atom_id res chain seq x y z
N TRP A 1 -3.92 -15.27 1.93
CA TRP A 1 -3.10 -14.03 1.94
C TRP A 1 -4.03 -12.86 2.24
N CYS A 2 -3.63 -11.91 3.09
CA CYS A 2 -4.48 -10.80 3.56
C CYS A 2 -5.89 -11.23 4.03
N GLY A 3 -5.97 -12.29 4.84
CA GLY A 3 -7.23 -12.83 5.37
C GLY A 3 -8.22 -13.42 4.36
N GLY A 4 -7.92 -13.39 3.06
CA GLY A 4 -8.77 -13.92 2.00
C GLY A 4 -8.08 -14.97 1.14
N ARG A 5 -8.66 -15.23 -0.03
CA ARG A 5 -8.19 -16.26 -0.96
C ARG A 5 -7.56 -15.61 -2.18
N VAL A 6 -6.37 -16.10 -2.53
CA VAL A 6 -5.71 -15.80 -3.80
C VAL A 6 -5.48 -17.13 -4.50
N HIS A 7 -5.86 -17.21 -5.76
CA HIS A 7 -5.64 -18.39 -6.59
C HIS A 7 -5.21 -17.98 -7.99
N LEU A 8 -4.55 -18.91 -8.67
CA LEU A 8 -4.25 -18.83 -10.09
C LEU A 8 -4.96 -19.98 -10.81
N GLU A 9 -5.17 -19.81 -12.10
CA GLU A 9 -5.57 -20.94 -12.95
C GLU A 9 -4.45 -21.98 -13.03
N ALA A 10 -4.82 -23.22 -13.38
CA ALA A 10 -3.84 -24.29 -13.54
C ALA A 10 -2.80 -23.91 -14.62
N MET A 11 -1.53 -23.98 -14.27
CA MET A 11 -0.43 -23.67 -15.18
C MET A 11 0.65 -24.75 -15.12
N ARG A 12 1.37 -24.90 -16.23
CA ARG A 12 2.59 -25.72 -16.28
C ARG A 12 3.81 -24.82 -16.13
N PHE A 13 4.58 -25.04 -15.09
CA PHE A 13 5.90 -24.43 -14.94
C PHE A 13 6.93 -25.23 -15.73
N SER A 14 7.79 -24.54 -16.49
CA SER A 14 8.89 -25.15 -17.24
C SER A 14 10.19 -24.41 -16.90
N PRO A 15 11.22 -25.08 -16.35
CA PRO A 15 12.49 -24.43 -16.05
C PRO A 15 13.16 -23.74 -17.25
N ALA A 16 12.83 -24.16 -18.48
CA ALA A 16 13.34 -23.56 -19.72
C ALA A 16 12.61 -22.26 -20.12
N VAL A 17 11.51 -21.91 -19.45
CA VAL A 17 10.71 -20.72 -19.71
C VAL A 17 10.97 -19.71 -18.60
N ASP A 18 11.44 -18.52 -18.99
CA ASP A 18 11.74 -17.39 -18.10
C ASP A 18 10.69 -16.27 -18.19
N ASP A 19 9.58 -16.49 -18.92
CA ASP A 19 8.52 -15.54 -19.23
C ASP A 19 7.14 -16.17 -18.96
N TYR A 20 6.43 -15.67 -17.94
CA TYR A 20 5.13 -16.16 -17.51
C TYR A 20 4.11 -15.03 -17.40
N ARG A 21 2.96 -15.21 -18.05
CA ARG A 21 1.79 -14.35 -17.87
C ARG A 21 0.77 -15.08 -17.01
N LEU A 22 0.49 -14.52 -15.84
CA LEU A 22 -0.38 -15.11 -14.83
C LEU A 22 -1.48 -14.12 -14.47
N THR A 23 -2.63 -14.65 -14.05
CA THR A 23 -3.69 -13.85 -13.45
C THR A 23 -3.98 -14.39 -12.07
N LEU A 24 -3.79 -13.55 -11.06
CA LEU A 24 -4.18 -13.86 -9.69
C LEU A 24 -5.63 -13.43 -9.49
N PHE A 25 -6.48 -14.34 -9.07
CA PHE A 25 -7.86 -14.09 -8.70
C PHE A 25 -7.94 -13.95 -7.18
N CYS A 26 -8.44 -12.80 -6.75
CA CYS A 26 -8.49 -12.39 -5.36
C CYS A 26 -9.95 -12.38 -4.90
N ASP A 27 -10.24 -13.09 -3.81
CA ASP A 27 -11.57 -13.22 -3.24
C ASP A 27 -11.55 -12.83 -1.76
N ARG A 28 -12.31 -11.79 -1.43
CA ARG A 28 -12.50 -11.21 -0.09
C ARG A 28 -11.18 -11.00 0.68
N LEU A 29 -10.21 -10.36 0.05
CA LEU A 29 -9.00 -9.91 0.75
C LEU A 29 -9.38 -8.79 1.70
N LYS A 30 -8.95 -8.85 2.96
CA LYS A 30 -9.19 -7.75 3.90
C LYS A 30 -8.44 -6.50 3.43
N LEU A 31 -9.17 -5.39 3.33
CA LEU A 31 -8.62 -4.14 2.79
C LEU A 31 -7.44 -3.62 3.63
N ALA A 32 -7.59 -3.61 4.96
CA ALA A 32 -6.54 -3.16 5.87
C ALA A 32 -5.25 -3.98 5.70
N GLU A 33 -5.34 -5.31 5.79
CA GLU A 33 -4.17 -6.20 5.64
C GLU A 33 -3.50 -6.06 4.26
N LEU A 34 -4.27 -5.78 3.20
CA LEU A 34 -3.74 -5.50 1.86
C LEU A 34 -2.95 -4.18 1.83
N LEU A 35 -3.50 -3.10 2.39
CA LEU A 35 -2.84 -1.80 2.41
C LEU A 35 -1.58 -1.82 3.29
N ASP A 36 -1.57 -2.62 4.36
CA ASP A 36 -0.36 -2.85 5.18
C ASP A 36 0.79 -3.51 4.42
N GLN A 37 0.51 -4.24 3.33
CA GLN A 37 1.57 -4.79 2.48
C GLN A 37 2.30 -3.69 1.69
N ILE A 38 1.70 -2.51 1.57
CA ILE A 38 2.33 -1.35 0.95
C ILE A 38 3.28 -0.75 1.97
N GLY A 39 4.58 -1.01 1.78
CA GLY A 39 5.62 -0.55 2.69
C GLY A 39 5.50 0.94 3.03
N GLY A 40 5.44 1.24 4.32
CA GLY A 40 5.31 2.61 4.84
C GLY A 40 3.88 3.05 5.18
N LEU A 41 2.86 2.25 4.86
CA LEU A 41 1.48 2.45 5.30
C LEU A 41 1.15 1.56 6.50
N SER A 42 0.20 2.03 7.30
CA SER A 42 -0.46 1.24 8.34
C SER A 42 -1.97 1.46 8.27
N ALA A 43 -2.72 0.37 8.17
CA ALA A 43 -4.14 0.37 7.90
C ALA A 43 -4.89 -0.48 8.93
N GLU A 44 -5.98 0.06 9.46
CA GLU A 44 -6.90 -0.65 10.34
C GLU A 44 -8.33 -0.45 9.85
N GLY A 45 -9.16 -1.48 9.95
CA GLY A 45 -10.56 -1.32 9.58
C GLY A 45 -11.23 -2.59 9.11
N GLY A 46 -12.50 -2.41 8.75
CA GLY A 46 -13.30 -3.44 8.12
C GLY A 46 -13.19 -3.40 6.61
N GLY A 47 -13.86 -4.35 5.97
CA GLY A 47 -13.97 -4.39 4.52
C GLY A 47 -13.15 -5.46 3.85
N THR A 48 -13.65 -5.88 2.70
CA THR A 48 -12.91 -6.76 1.82
C THR A 48 -12.93 -6.23 0.40
N VAL A 49 -11.90 -6.58 -0.36
CA VAL A 49 -11.79 -6.29 -1.78
C VAL A 49 -11.56 -7.58 -2.56
N SER A 50 -12.14 -7.62 -3.75
CA SER A 50 -12.03 -8.77 -4.67
C SER A 50 -11.75 -8.27 -6.09
N GLY A 51 -11.17 -9.14 -6.91
CA GLY A 51 -10.86 -8.79 -8.29
C GLY A 51 -9.76 -9.67 -8.87
N ARG A 52 -8.98 -9.11 -9.79
CA ARG A 52 -7.92 -9.84 -10.47
C ARG A 52 -6.68 -8.97 -10.66
N ILE A 53 -5.53 -9.62 -10.60
CA ILE A 53 -4.23 -9.00 -10.75
C ILE A 53 -3.48 -9.77 -11.84
N PRO A 54 -3.58 -9.33 -13.11
CA PRO A 54 -2.73 -9.83 -14.18
C PRO A 54 -1.29 -9.38 -13.95
N LEU A 55 -0.36 -10.32 -14.02
CA LEU A 55 1.06 -10.06 -13.86
C LEU A 55 1.88 -10.80 -14.92
N HIS A 56 3.00 -10.20 -15.26
CA HIS A 56 4.01 -10.73 -16.16
C HIS A 56 5.29 -10.87 -15.35
N TYR A 57 5.75 -12.11 -15.19
CA TYR A 57 7.03 -12.42 -14.59
C TYR A 57 8.03 -12.75 -15.69
N ARG A 58 9.10 -11.97 -15.82
CA ARG A 58 10.14 -12.19 -16.81
C ARG A 58 11.52 -11.99 -16.21
N ARG A 59 12.37 -13.04 -16.22
CA ARG A 59 13.77 -12.97 -15.77
C ARG A 59 13.94 -12.34 -14.37
N GLY A 60 13.12 -12.77 -13.40
CA GLY A 60 13.17 -12.23 -12.03
C GLY A 60 12.40 -10.92 -11.83
N ARG A 61 11.89 -10.30 -12.90
CA ARG A 61 11.16 -9.03 -12.83
C ARG A 61 9.66 -9.24 -12.91
N LEU A 62 8.92 -8.50 -12.09
CA LEU A 62 7.47 -8.44 -12.10
C LEU A 62 6.99 -7.17 -12.79
N ALA A 63 5.95 -7.31 -13.61
CA ALA A 63 5.16 -6.22 -14.12
C ALA A 63 3.67 -6.56 -13.98
N PHE A 64 2.86 -5.56 -13.70
CA PHE A 64 1.41 -5.68 -13.60
C PHE A 64 0.76 -5.01 -14.79
N ASN A 65 -0.37 -5.55 -15.25
CA ASN A 65 -1.11 -5.02 -16.38
C ASN A 65 -2.59 -4.95 -16.03
N ASP A 66 -3.09 -3.74 -15.76
CA ASP A 66 -4.51 -3.48 -15.49
C ASP A 66 -5.14 -4.41 -14.44
N GLY A 67 -4.45 -4.54 -13.30
CA GLY A 67 -4.98 -5.18 -12.11
C GLY A 67 -6.00 -4.28 -11.42
N PHE A 68 -7.05 -4.88 -10.89
CA PHE A 68 -8.02 -4.17 -10.07
C PHE A 68 -8.52 -5.03 -8.92
N LEU A 69 -8.83 -4.36 -7.82
CA LEU A 69 -9.62 -4.88 -6.71
C LEU A 69 -10.68 -3.85 -6.37
N PHE A 70 -11.90 -4.29 -6.04
CA PHE A 70 -12.97 -3.42 -5.58
C PHE A 70 -13.66 -4.01 -4.36
N SER A 71 -14.16 -3.15 -3.48
CA SER A 71 -15.05 -3.58 -2.39
C SER A 71 -16.39 -4.03 -2.97
N SER A 72 -17.02 -5.05 -2.39
CA SER A 72 -18.34 -5.48 -2.84
C SER A 72 -19.31 -4.28 -2.89
N PRO A 73 -20.06 -4.08 -3.99
CA PRO A 73 -21.00 -2.98 -4.06
C PRO A 73 -22.00 -3.01 -2.90
N GLY A 74 -22.16 -1.89 -2.20
CA GLY A 74 -23.02 -1.78 -1.01
C GLY A 74 -22.37 -2.24 0.30
N GLU A 75 -21.18 -2.85 0.27
CA GLU A 75 -20.38 -3.15 1.46
C GLU A 75 -19.39 -2.01 1.74
N GLY A 76 -19.88 -0.99 2.45
CA GLY A 76 -19.05 0.07 3.02
C GLY A 76 -18.31 -0.39 4.29
N GLY A 77 -17.62 0.53 4.93
CA GLY A 77 -16.94 0.24 6.19
C GLY A 77 -16.14 1.41 6.72
N LYS A 78 -15.47 1.19 7.85
CA LYS A 78 -14.51 2.14 8.41
C LYS A 78 -13.10 1.70 8.07
N ILE A 79 -12.29 2.66 7.66
CA ILE A 79 -10.85 2.49 7.44
C ILE A 79 -10.12 3.64 8.15
N ARG A 80 -9.00 3.29 8.76
CA ARG A 80 -8.00 4.21 9.29
C ARG A 80 -6.70 3.91 8.59
N LEU A 81 -6.11 4.90 7.93
CA LEU A 81 -4.86 4.77 7.21
C LEU A 81 -3.89 5.83 7.70
N ALA A 82 -2.71 5.40 8.10
CA ALA A 82 -1.59 6.23 8.52
C ALA A 82 -0.37 5.97 7.60
N GLY A 83 0.58 6.90 7.58
CA GLY A 83 1.80 6.77 6.79
C GLY A 83 1.76 7.44 5.41
N LEU A 84 0.60 7.95 4.98
CA LEU A 84 0.46 8.68 3.71
C LEU A 84 1.38 9.91 3.65
N GLU A 85 1.57 10.58 4.78
CA GLU A 85 2.43 11.75 4.93
C GLU A 85 3.88 11.49 4.49
N ARG A 86 4.36 10.24 4.60
CA ARG A 86 5.70 9.85 4.16
C ARG A 86 5.88 9.98 2.65
N PHE A 87 4.79 9.85 1.89
CA PHE A 87 4.77 10.03 0.45
C PHE A 87 4.65 11.50 0.03
N THR A 88 4.36 12.42 0.95
CA THR A 88 4.39 13.88 0.71
C THR A 88 5.76 14.51 0.91
N ALA A 89 6.69 13.84 1.59
CA ALA A 89 7.97 14.42 2.00
C ALA A 89 8.86 14.89 0.82
N ALA A 90 8.65 14.34 -0.37
CA ALA A 90 9.37 14.72 -1.60
C ALA A 90 8.58 15.67 -2.52
N ILE A 91 7.35 16.07 -2.14
CA ILE A 91 6.47 16.92 -2.93
C ILE A 91 6.51 18.33 -2.35
N ASP A 92 6.61 19.34 -3.21
CA ASP A 92 6.51 20.74 -2.79
C ASP A 92 5.13 21.00 -2.14
N PRO A 93 5.09 21.43 -0.86
CA PRO A 93 3.85 21.69 -0.13
C PRO A 93 2.90 22.70 -0.78
N GLN A 94 3.41 23.58 -1.67
CA GLN A 94 2.61 24.59 -2.37
C GLN A 94 1.83 24.03 -3.57
N THR A 95 2.09 22.78 -3.96
CA THR A 95 1.44 22.13 -5.09
C THR A 95 0.01 21.68 -4.76
N LEU A 96 -0.82 21.58 -5.79
CA LEU A 96 -2.16 21.01 -5.66
C LEU A 96 -2.12 19.55 -5.20
N GLU A 97 -1.15 18.78 -5.71
CA GLU A 97 -0.94 17.38 -5.35
C GLU A 97 -0.64 17.20 -3.86
N ALA A 98 0.28 18.00 -3.30
CA ALA A 98 0.57 17.96 -1.88
C ALA A 98 -0.66 18.29 -1.02
N THR A 99 -1.47 19.28 -1.44
CA THR A 99 -2.70 19.67 -0.74
C THR A 99 -3.75 18.56 -0.78
N GLN A 100 -3.93 17.92 -1.95
CA GLN A 100 -4.86 16.80 -2.12
C GLN A 100 -4.44 15.59 -1.28
N LEU A 101 -3.16 15.25 -1.29
CA LEU A 101 -2.64 14.14 -0.51
C LEU A 101 -2.71 14.43 1.00
N ALA A 102 -2.46 15.67 1.43
CA ALA A 102 -2.64 16.10 2.81
C ALA A 102 -4.11 16.00 3.26
N LEU A 103 -5.06 16.44 2.42
CA LEU A 103 -6.49 16.28 2.69
C LEU A 103 -6.87 14.80 2.80
N ALA A 104 -6.41 13.97 1.87
CA ALA A 104 -6.66 12.54 1.89
C ALA A 104 -6.05 11.86 3.14
N SER A 105 -4.83 12.25 3.50
CA SER A 105 -4.14 11.76 4.69
C SER A 105 -4.87 12.11 5.98
N GLU A 106 -5.39 13.34 6.10
CA GLU A 106 -6.19 13.73 7.27
C GLU A 106 -7.56 13.04 7.28
N ALA A 107 -8.22 12.94 6.12
CA ALA A 107 -9.51 12.28 6.00
C ALA A 107 -9.44 10.79 6.35
N LEU A 108 -8.40 10.09 5.89
CA LEU A 108 -8.24 8.65 6.10
C LEU A 108 -7.80 8.27 7.51
N LYS A 109 -7.51 9.21 8.42
CA LYS A 109 -7.28 8.89 9.85
C LYS A 109 -8.52 8.26 10.50
N ASP A 110 -9.71 8.66 10.07
CA ASP A 110 -10.98 8.02 10.44
C ASP A 110 -12.02 8.26 9.34
N TYR A 111 -12.19 7.28 8.45
CA TYR A 111 -12.99 7.42 7.25
C TYR A 111 -14.05 6.32 7.12
N GLU A 112 -15.29 6.74 6.86
CA GLU A 112 -16.40 5.87 6.49
C GLU A 112 -16.49 5.80 4.97
N TYR A 113 -16.00 4.72 4.38
CA TYR A 113 -16.09 4.50 2.93
C TYR A 113 -17.40 3.79 2.56
N GLN A 114 -17.95 4.13 1.40
CA GLN A 114 -19.04 3.42 0.73
C GLN A 114 -18.50 2.37 -0.23
N TRP A 115 -17.43 2.72 -0.96
CA TRP A 115 -16.71 1.78 -1.80
C TRP A 115 -15.23 2.16 -1.91
N VAL A 116 -14.42 1.16 -2.23
CA VAL A 116 -12.99 1.30 -2.48
C VAL A 116 -12.64 0.60 -3.78
N LYS A 117 -11.74 1.21 -4.56
CA LYS A 117 -11.10 0.59 -5.71
C LYS A 117 -9.59 0.72 -5.60
N VAL A 118 -8.90 -0.36 -5.93
CA VAL A 118 -7.44 -0.42 -6.00
C VAL A 118 -7.08 -0.80 -7.42
N GLY A 119 -6.49 0.13 -8.17
CA GLY A 119 -5.88 -0.12 -9.47
C GLY A 119 -4.40 -0.46 -9.31
N ILE A 120 -3.91 -1.44 -10.05
CA ILE A 120 -2.54 -1.94 -9.98
C ILE A 120 -2.00 -2.03 -11.40
N ASP A 121 -0.94 -1.29 -11.68
CA ASP A 121 -0.33 -1.24 -13.02
C ASP A 121 1.19 -1.12 -12.92
N SER A 122 1.92 -1.38 -14.00
CA SER A 122 3.35 -1.10 -14.08
C SER A 122 3.68 -0.20 -15.24
N LYS A 123 4.28 0.96 -14.94
CA LYS A 123 4.70 1.94 -15.94
C LYS A 123 6.14 2.33 -15.70
N ASN A 124 6.97 2.26 -16.74
CA ASN A 124 8.39 2.62 -16.69
C ASN A 124 9.14 1.92 -15.53
N GLU A 125 8.94 0.61 -15.38
CA GLU A 125 9.49 -0.21 -14.29
C GLU A 125 9.02 0.14 -12.86
N MET A 126 8.08 1.09 -12.72
CA MET A 126 7.47 1.45 -11.44
C MET A 126 6.10 0.78 -11.30
N LEU A 127 5.85 0.17 -10.15
CA LEU A 127 4.51 -0.21 -9.72
C LEU A 127 3.72 1.07 -9.46
N ALA A 128 2.59 1.24 -10.15
CA ALA A 128 1.64 2.31 -9.95
C ALA A 128 0.39 1.74 -9.26
N LEU A 129 0.13 2.21 -8.04
CA LEU A 129 -1.08 1.90 -7.29
C LEU A 129 -2.01 3.11 -7.32
N ARG A 130 -3.27 2.88 -7.67
CA ARG A 130 -4.34 3.90 -7.63
C ARG A 130 -5.37 3.49 -6.59
N LEU A 131 -5.40 4.17 -5.46
CA LEU A 131 -6.36 3.92 -4.39
C LEU A 131 -7.46 4.96 -4.49
N GLN A 132 -8.69 4.51 -4.71
CA GLN A 132 -9.85 5.36 -4.80
C GLN A 132 -10.81 5.00 -3.67
N PHE A 133 -11.17 5.99 -2.86
CA PHE A 133 -12.13 5.85 -1.77
C PHE A 133 -13.26 6.84 -2.01
N ASP A 134 -14.48 6.37 -1.88
CA ASP A 134 -15.66 7.22 -1.86
C ASP A 134 -16.36 7.06 -0.52
N GLY A 135 -16.82 8.16 0.06
CA GLY A 135 -17.39 8.15 1.40
C GLY A 135 -17.24 9.50 2.08
N LYS A 136 -16.98 9.48 3.38
CA LYS A 136 -16.83 10.69 4.19
C LYS A 136 -15.89 10.48 5.38
N PRO A 137 -15.16 11.52 5.81
CA PRO A 137 -14.47 11.49 7.10
C PRO A 137 -15.50 11.43 8.24
N SER A 138 -15.16 10.72 9.32
CA SER A 138 -16.01 10.62 10.51
C SER A 138 -16.10 11.95 11.29
N GLY A 139 -15.08 12.81 11.16
CA GLY A 139 -14.98 14.10 11.84
C GLY A 139 -14.75 15.29 10.89
N PRO A 140 -14.82 16.52 11.41
CA PRO A 140 -14.42 17.71 10.64
C PRO A 140 -12.93 17.64 10.30
N LEU A 141 -12.56 18.12 9.12
CA LEU A 141 -11.16 18.22 8.71
C LEU A 141 -10.71 19.68 8.75
N PRO A 142 -9.42 19.96 9.07
CA PRO A 142 -8.88 21.32 9.18
C PRO A 142 -8.62 21.95 7.80
N PHE A 143 -9.58 21.86 6.88
CA PHE A 143 -9.51 22.40 5.54
C PHE A 143 -10.73 23.24 5.24
N VAL A 144 -10.55 24.33 4.51
CA VAL A 144 -11.62 25.20 4.02
C VAL A 144 -11.46 25.40 2.53
N TYR A 145 -12.56 25.31 1.78
CA TYR A 145 -12.54 25.62 0.36
C TYR A 145 -12.45 27.13 0.15
N ARG A 146 -11.40 27.59 -0.54
CA ARG A 146 -11.27 29.00 -0.94
C ARG A 146 -11.67 29.14 -2.39
N GLN A 147 -12.81 29.77 -2.63
CA GLN A 147 -13.40 29.91 -3.96
C GLN A 147 -12.49 30.70 -4.90
N GLU A 148 -11.73 31.66 -4.38
CA GLU A 148 -10.79 32.49 -5.15
C GLU A 148 -9.64 31.66 -5.73
N LEU A 149 -9.26 30.58 -5.03
CA LEU A 149 -8.16 29.70 -5.42
C LEU A 149 -8.65 28.39 -6.07
N GLY A 150 -9.96 28.14 -6.06
CA GLY A 150 -10.56 26.89 -6.53
C GLY A 150 -10.05 25.64 -5.80
N ARG A 151 -9.56 25.77 -4.55
CA ARG A 151 -8.90 24.69 -3.81
C ARG A 151 -9.16 24.72 -2.31
N PHE A 152 -8.95 23.59 -1.66
CA PHE A 152 -8.90 23.51 -0.20
C PHE A 152 -7.58 24.07 0.33
N VAL A 153 -7.64 24.77 1.45
CA VAL A 153 -6.47 25.28 2.16
C VAL A 153 -6.53 24.77 3.59
N ARG A 154 -5.41 24.24 4.09
CA ARG A 154 -5.29 23.81 5.49
C ARG A 154 -5.35 25.04 6.40
N MET A 155 -6.15 24.95 7.45
CA MET A 155 -6.26 25.99 8.48
C MET A 155 -5.38 25.60 9.67
N GLU A 156 -4.77 26.60 10.31
CA GLU A 156 -4.12 26.43 11.61
C GLU A 156 -5.19 26.31 12.73
N ASP A 157 -4.76 25.81 13.90
CA ASP A 157 -5.53 25.17 14.98
C ASP A 157 -6.65 26.01 15.67
N SER A 158 -7.10 27.11 15.07
CA SER A 158 -8.11 28.02 15.63
C SER A 158 -9.42 28.10 14.83
N HIS A 159 -9.63 27.24 13.83
CA HIS A 159 -10.90 27.17 13.08
C HIS A 159 -11.57 25.80 13.25
N PRO A 160 -12.92 25.73 13.31
CA PRO A 160 -13.66 24.47 13.49
C PRO A 160 -13.56 23.49 12.31
N GLY A 161 -12.68 23.75 11.32
CA GLY A 161 -12.56 22.98 10.10
C GLY A 161 -13.82 23.01 9.25
N SER A 162 -13.90 22.11 8.27
CA SER A 162 -15.09 21.89 7.47
C SER A 162 -15.62 20.48 7.70
N ARG A 163 -16.94 20.35 7.79
CA ARG A 163 -17.63 19.06 7.83
C ARG A 163 -17.96 18.62 6.42
N PHE A 164 -17.31 17.56 5.96
CA PHE A 164 -17.53 17.00 4.64
C PHE A 164 -18.72 16.05 4.67
N GLN A 165 -19.72 16.30 3.81
CA GLN A 165 -20.88 15.41 3.67
C GLN A 165 -20.62 14.21 2.74
N GLY A 166 -19.58 14.33 1.91
CA GLY A 166 -19.04 13.26 1.08
C GLY A 166 -17.84 13.79 0.29
N ILE A 167 -16.78 12.99 0.18
CA ILE A 167 -15.61 13.28 -0.66
C ILE A 167 -15.14 12.02 -1.35
N GLY A 168 -14.68 12.17 -2.59
CA GLY A 168 -13.87 11.16 -3.25
C GLY A 168 -12.40 11.44 -2.98
N LEU A 169 -11.65 10.42 -2.59
CA LEU A 169 -10.20 10.47 -2.42
C LEU A 169 -9.55 9.61 -3.51
N ASP A 170 -8.61 10.19 -4.25
CA ASP A 170 -7.81 9.48 -5.26
C ASP A 170 -6.33 9.64 -4.90
N ILE A 171 -5.68 8.52 -4.58
CA ILE A 171 -4.29 8.48 -4.13
C ILE A 171 -3.51 7.64 -5.13
N ASN A 172 -2.48 8.27 -5.70
CA ASN A 172 -1.61 7.65 -6.70
C ASN A 172 -0.23 7.42 -6.08
N LEU A 173 0.14 6.16 -5.86
CA LEU A 173 1.45 5.78 -5.32
C LEU A 173 2.31 5.15 -6.42
N ARG A 174 3.61 5.46 -6.41
CA ARG A 174 4.59 4.87 -7.33
C ARG A 174 5.74 4.26 -6.55
N LEU A 175 6.03 2.99 -6.82
CA LEU A 175 7.02 2.21 -6.07
C LEU A 175 7.98 1.50 -7.03
N PRO A 176 9.31 1.53 -6.80
CA PRO A 176 10.28 0.78 -7.59
C PRO A 176 10.32 -0.69 -7.14
N LEU A 177 9.20 -1.42 -7.28
CA LEU A 177 9.03 -2.77 -6.71
C LEU A 177 10.18 -3.72 -7.05
N ASN A 178 10.57 -3.79 -8.32
CA ASN A 178 11.64 -4.71 -8.73
C ASN A 178 12.97 -4.40 -8.04
N ARG A 179 13.31 -3.13 -7.83
CA ARG A 179 14.52 -2.75 -7.07
C ARG A 179 14.42 -3.17 -5.61
N ILE A 180 13.24 -2.99 -5.00
CA ILE A 180 12.99 -3.39 -3.60
C ILE A 180 13.19 -4.91 -3.44
N LEU A 181 12.65 -5.71 -4.37
CA LEU A 181 12.79 -7.16 -4.38
C LEU A 181 14.25 -7.59 -4.59
N GLU A 182 14.97 -6.96 -5.51
CA GLU A 182 16.40 -7.20 -5.75
C GLU A 182 17.25 -6.96 -4.48
N TYR A 183 16.99 -5.87 -3.74
CA TYR A 183 17.67 -5.61 -2.46
C TYR A 183 17.31 -6.62 -1.37
N GLY A 184 16.04 -7.02 -1.28
CA GLY A 184 15.61 -8.05 -0.33
C GLY A 184 16.33 -9.39 -0.55
N ASP A 185 16.51 -9.79 -1.81
CA ASP A 185 17.25 -10.99 -2.17
C ASP A 185 18.74 -10.87 -1.85
N LEU A 186 19.35 -9.69 -2.08
CA LEU A 186 20.73 -9.43 -1.70
C LEU A 186 20.92 -9.55 -0.18
N MET A 187 20.04 -8.96 0.62
CA MET A 187 20.13 -9.01 2.09
C MET A 187 20.01 -10.43 2.62
N LYS A 188 19.05 -11.22 2.12
CA LYS A 188 18.93 -12.64 2.49
C LYS A 188 20.19 -13.44 2.18
N ARG A 189 20.81 -13.18 1.02
CA ARG A 189 22.07 -13.84 0.63
C ARG A 189 23.20 -13.48 1.58
N LEU A 190 23.34 -12.21 1.95
CA LEU A 190 24.34 -11.74 2.92
C LEU A 190 24.14 -12.35 4.31
N GLU A 191 22.89 -12.45 4.77
CA GLU A 191 22.55 -13.12 6.03
C GLU A 191 22.89 -14.62 5.99
N SER A 192 22.56 -15.30 4.89
CA SER A 192 22.87 -16.73 4.71
C SER A 192 24.36 -17.03 4.49
N ALA A 193 25.16 -16.02 4.10
CA ALA A 193 26.59 -16.14 3.90
C ALA A 193 27.42 -15.80 5.15
N ARG A 194 26.77 -15.42 6.26
CA ARG A 194 27.44 -15.18 7.53
C ARG A 194 27.83 -16.54 8.14
N PRO A 195 29.13 -16.85 8.31
CA PRO A 195 29.53 -18.11 8.95
C PRO A 195 28.95 -18.17 10.37
N ALA A 196 28.52 -19.37 10.78
CA ALA A 196 28.11 -19.63 12.14
C ALA A 196 29.23 -19.16 13.09
N GLN A 197 28.87 -18.27 14.01
CA GLN A 197 29.78 -17.81 15.04
C GLN A 197 30.10 -19.03 15.91
N PRO A 198 31.38 -19.43 16.08
CA PRO A 198 31.69 -20.60 16.89
C PRO A 198 31.20 -20.35 18.31
N ASP A 199 30.45 -21.32 18.83
CA ASP A 199 30.01 -21.37 20.22
C ASP A 199 31.24 -21.12 21.12
N GLN A 200 31.10 -20.19 22.07
CA GLN A 200 32.08 -20.06 23.13
C GLN A 200 32.00 -21.31 23.98
N GLU A 201 32.86 -22.29 23.70
CA GLU A 201 33.08 -23.44 24.57
C GLU A 201 33.48 -22.93 25.96
N GLU A 202 32.76 -23.49 26.94
CA GLU A 202 32.94 -23.32 28.37
C GLU A 202 34.42 -23.37 28.78
N THR A 203 34.91 -22.27 29.33
CA THR A 203 36.14 -22.27 30.12
C THR A 203 35.78 -22.78 31.52
N THR A 204 35.83 -24.10 31.73
CA THR A 204 35.84 -24.71 33.08
C THR A 204 36.81 -25.89 33.14
N ALA A 205 38.08 -25.56 33.36
CA ALA A 205 39.16 -26.34 33.97
C ALA A 205 40.36 -25.38 33.87
N TRP A 206 41.03 -24.93 34.93
CA TRP A 206 41.82 -25.68 35.89
C TRP A 206 42.09 -24.80 37.12
N GLU A 207 41.66 -25.24 38.31
CA GLU A 207 42.30 -24.89 39.59
C GLU A 207 42.17 -26.12 40.51
N ALA A 208 43.14 -27.02 40.39
CA ALA A 208 43.50 -27.99 41.42
C ALA A 208 44.93 -28.46 41.12
N GLU A 209 45.91 -27.78 41.71
CA GLU A 209 47.04 -28.33 42.50
C GLU A 209 48.02 -27.22 42.87
#